data_AF-A0A2V7WSF8-F1
#
_entry.id   AF-A0A2V7WSF8-F1
#
_cell.length_a   1.000
_cell.length_b   1.000
_cell.length_c   1.000
_cell.angle_alpha   90.00
_cell.angle_beta   90.00
_cell.angle_gamma   90.00
#
_symmetry.space_group_name_H-M   'P 1'
#
loop_
_entity.id
_entity.type
_entity.pdbx_description
1 polymer ?
#
loop_
_entity_poly.entity_id
_entity_poly.type
_entity_poly.pdbx_seq_one_letter_code
_entity_poly.pdbx_strand_id
1 'polypeptide(L)'
;MMFLGYFLYQQGKSDEGMQALDRSLQISRGSSDEEPLVLAAILHAARGERDKIDSRIIRLKPEEIVDGDLAEWVGAMYAQLGDKEKALACLKQAVRRGNHNYPWFQRDKTWDPVRSEPEFGRIMSEVEGYWKHYTELFGQVSSQ
;
A
#
# COMPACT_ATOMS: atom_id res chain seq x y z
N MET A 1 -16.22 1.40 -1.40
CA MET A 1 -15.93 2.84 -1.58
C MET A 1 -14.51 3.20 -1.21
N MET A 2 -13.87 2.51 -0.25
CA MET A 2 -12.44 2.72 0.08
C MET A 2 -11.49 2.65 -1.14
N PHE A 3 -11.57 1.61 -1.98
CA PHE A 3 -10.71 1.49 -3.17
C PHE A 3 -10.98 2.59 -4.21
N LEU A 4 -12.23 3.05 -4.34
CA LEU A 4 -12.55 4.21 -5.17
C LEU A 4 -11.80 5.45 -4.66
N GLY A 5 -11.81 5.68 -3.34
CA GLY A 5 -11.09 6.79 -2.74
C GLY A 5 -9.59 6.72 -2.99
N TYR A 6 -9.00 5.54 -2.83
CA TYR A 6 -7.58 5.30 -3.11
C TYR A 6 -7.23 5.52 -4.60
N PHE A 7 -8.02 5.00 -5.54
CA PHE A 7 -7.75 5.19 -6.97
C PHE A 7 -7.99 6.62 -7.45
N LEU A 8 -8.90 7.36 -6.82
CA LEU A 8 -9.07 8.80 -7.08
C LEU A 8 -7.82 9.58 -6.62
N TYR A 9 -7.27 9.23 -5.46
CA TYR A 9 -6.01 9.78 -4.99
C TYR A 9 -4.85 9.54 -5.97
N GLN A 10 -4.71 8.33 -6.51
CA GLN A 10 -3.67 8.00 -7.50
C GLN A 10 -3.79 8.82 -8.81
N GLN A 11 -5.01 9.28 -9.13
CA GLN A 11 -5.31 10.18 -10.24
C GLN A 11 -5.09 11.67 -9.92
N GLY A 12 -4.65 12.00 -8.70
CA GLY A 12 -4.49 13.37 -8.22
C GLY A 12 -5.79 14.03 -7.74
N LYS A 13 -6.91 13.30 -7.73
CA LYS A 13 -8.21 13.79 -7.26
C LYS A 13 -8.35 13.60 -5.75
N SER A 14 -7.42 14.21 -5.01
CA SER A 14 -7.23 13.96 -3.58
C SER A 14 -8.47 14.27 -2.73
N ASP A 15 -9.26 15.29 -3.08
CA ASP A 15 -10.45 15.69 -2.30
C ASP A 15 -11.64 14.76 -2.53
N GLU A 16 -11.91 14.38 -3.79
CA GLU A 16 -12.91 13.36 -4.11
C GLU A 16 -12.53 12.01 -3.48
N GLY A 17 -11.23 11.69 -3.51
CA GLY A 17 -10.68 10.49 -2.87
C GLY A 17 -10.96 10.44 -1.38
N MET A 18 -10.73 11.55 -0.67
CA MET A 18 -11.00 11.67 0.75
C MET A 18 -12.50 11.52 1.06
N GLN A 19 -13.39 12.16 0.29
CA GLN A 19 -14.84 12.02 0.50
C GLN A 19 -15.33 10.57 0.37
N ALA A 20 -14.79 9.81 -0.58
CA ALA A 20 -15.13 8.41 -0.76
C ALA A 20 -14.63 7.53 0.40
N LEU A 21 -13.45 7.84 0.94
CA LEU A 21 -12.87 7.15 2.10
C LEU A 21 -13.61 7.51 3.40
N ASP A 22 -13.97 8.78 3.62
CA ASP A 22 -14.77 9.21 4.77
C ASP A 22 -16.09 8.46 4.85
N ARG A 23 -16.75 8.25 3.70
CA ARG A 23 -17.96 7.44 3.63
C ARG A 23 -17.70 5.98 3.99
N SER A 24 -16.56 5.43 3.57
CA SER A 24 -16.16 4.07 3.94
C SER A 24 -15.90 3.95 5.44
N LEU A 25 -15.19 4.92 6.02
CA LEU A 25 -14.93 4.99 7.46
C LEU A 25 -16.21 5.09 8.28
N GLN A 26 -17.20 5.86 7.80
CA GLN A 26 -18.52 5.96 8.46
C GLN A 26 -19.27 4.63 8.50
N ILE A 27 -19.20 3.85 7.41
CA ILE A 27 -19.85 2.53 7.31
C ILE A 27 -19.14 1.52 8.21
N SER A 28 -17.80 1.56 8.25
CA SER A 28 -16.98 0.66 9.07
C SER A 28 -16.83 1.12 10.52
N ARG A 29 -17.63 2.09 11.00
CA ARG A 29 -17.55 2.56 12.40
C ARG A 29 -17.85 1.42 13.37
N GLY A 30 -16.90 1.15 14.26
CA GLY A 30 -17.04 0.12 15.28
C GLY A 30 -16.70 -1.30 14.81
N SER A 31 -16.27 -1.50 13.57
CA SER A 31 -15.67 -2.76 13.14
C SER A 31 -14.19 -2.83 13.54
N SER A 32 -13.65 -4.05 13.59
CA SER A 32 -12.22 -4.33 13.72
C SER A 32 -11.50 -4.23 12.36
N ASP A 33 -12.14 -3.65 11.36
CA ASP A 33 -11.67 -3.67 9.98
C ASP A 33 -10.63 -2.55 9.76
N GLU A 34 -9.39 -2.95 9.51
CA GLU A 34 -8.25 -2.02 9.45
C GLU A 34 -8.06 -1.41 8.06
N GLU A 35 -8.60 -2.04 7.01
CA GLU A 35 -8.36 -1.63 5.63
C GLU A 35 -8.86 -0.20 5.31
N PRO A 36 -10.08 0.21 5.72
CA PRO A 36 -10.54 1.59 5.47
C PRO A 36 -9.67 2.62 6.22
N LEU A 37 -9.14 2.25 7.39
CA LEU A 37 -8.30 3.11 8.22
C LEU A 37 -6.93 3.30 7.59
N VAL A 38 -6.29 2.23 7.09
CA VAL A 38 -4.98 2.35 6.46
C VAL A 38 -5.05 3.10 5.13
N LEU A 39 -6.09 2.90 4.31
CA LEU A 39 -6.23 3.67 3.07
C LEU A 39 -6.48 5.16 3.35
N ALA A 40 -7.26 5.50 4.38
CA ALA A 40 -7.36 6.89 4.84
C ALA A 40 -6.03 7.44 5.37
N ALA A 41 -5.26 6.61 6.08
CA ALA A 41 -3.94 6.98 6.60
C ALA A 41 -2.95 7.36 5.49
N ILE A 42 -2.95 6.66 4.35
CA ILE A 42 -2.11 7.03 3.19
C ILE A 42 -2.43 8.45 2.71
N LEU A 43 -3.71 8.79 2.58
CA LEU A 43 -4.12 10.12 2.11
C LEU A 43 -3.80 11.21 3.13
N HIS A 44 -4.01 10.95 4.42
CA HIS A 44 -3.61 11.88 5.48
C HIS A 44 -2.08 12.07 5.51
N ALA A 45 -1.31 11.00 5.36
CA ALA A 45 0.14 11.05 5.27
C ALA A 45 0.61 11.91 4.08
N ALA A 46 0.03 11.71 2.90
CA ALA A 46 0.34 12.48 1.70
C ALA A 46 0.05 13.99 1.84
N ARG A 47 -0.92 14.34 2.70
CA ARG A 47 -1.29 15.73 3.03
C ARG A 47 -0.47 16.32 4.19
N GLY A 48 0.43 15.54 4.80
CA GLY A 48 1.17 15.94 6.00
C GLY A 48 0.34 15.94 7.29
N GLU A 49 -0.86 15.36 7.26
CA GLU A 49 -1.83 15.34 8.36
C GLU A 49 -1.61 14.13 9.29
N ARG A 50 -0.38 13.98 9.81
CA ARG A 50 0.00 12.83 10.64
C ARG A 50 -0.87 12.69 11.89
N ASP A 51 -1.35 13.80 12.43
CA ASP A 51 -2.24 13.88 13.60
C ASP A 51 -3.63 13.27 13.36
N LYS A 52 -4.05 13.17 12.09
CA LYS A 52 -5.33 12.56 11.70
C LYS A 52 -5.25 11.04 11.46
N ILE A 53 -4.04 10.47 11.47
CA ILE A 53 -3.86 9.03 11.27
C ILE A 53 -4.22 8.29 12.56
N ASP A 54 -5.07 7.26 12.43
CA ASP A 54 -5.50 6.44 13.55
C ASP A 54 -4.31 5.76 14.23
N SER A 55 -4.25 5.88 15.56
CA SER A 55 -3.17 5.30 16.38
C SER A 55 -3.01 3.80 16.22
N ARG A 56 -4.06 3.06 15.86
CA ARG A 56 -4.01 1.62 15.57
C ARG A 56 -3.08 1.34 14.39
N ILE A 57 -3.17 2.16 13.34
CA ILE A 57 -2.36 2.01 12.12
C ILE A 57 -0.91 2.42 12.37
N ILE A 58 -0.66 3.55 13.05
CA ILE A 58 0.71 4.00 13.37
C ILE A 58 1.47 3.00 14.26
N ARG A 59 0.76 2.20 15.05
CA ARG A 59 1.38 1.22 15.95
C ARG A 59 1.67 -0.12 15.29
N LEU A 60 1.16 -0.37 14.08
CA LEU A 60 1.46 -1.59 13.34
C LEU A 60 2.96 -1.65 13.04
N LYS A 61 3.59 -2.76 13.44
CA LYS A 61 4.98 -3.03 13.13
C LYS A 61 5.08 -3.92 11.89
N PRO A 62 5.98 -3.60 10.94
CA PRO A 62 6.12 -4.37 9.70
C PRO A 62 6.18 -5.89 9.93
N GLU A 63 6.95 -6.34 10.91
CA GLU A 63 7.17 -7.76 11.23
C GLU A 63 5.92 -8.49 11.76
N GLU A 64 5.00 -7.76 12.40
CA GLU A 64 3.77 -8.28 13.01
C GLU A 64 2.62 -8.40 12.00
N ILE A 65 2.73 -7.72 10.84
CA ILE A 65 1.67 -7.73 9.81
C ILE A 65 1.72 -9.07 9.05
N VAL A 66 0.64 -9.84 9.15
CA VAL A 66 0.51 -11.16 8.48
C VAL A 66 -0.02 -11.01 7.06
N ASP A 67 -0.89 -10.04 6.83
CA ASP A 67 -1.51 -9.80 5.54
C ASP A 67 -0.58 -9.00 4.60
N GLY A 68 -0.38 -9.50 3.39
CA GLY A 68 0.55 -8.90 2.42
C GLY A 68 0.05 -7.60 1.82
N ASP A 69 -1.26 -7.39 1.71
CA ASP A 69 -1.86 -6.16 1.20
C ASP A 69 -1.86 -5.08 2.29
N LEU A 70 -2.19 -5.44 3.53
CA LEU A 70 -2.06 -4.54 4.67
C LEU A 70 -0.60 -4.10 4.87
N ALA A 71 0.36 -5.00 4.72
CA ALA A 71 1.78 -4.65 4.81
C ALA A 71 2.18 -3.64 3.74
N GLU A 72 1.66 -3.78 2.51
CA GLU A 72 1.86 -2.79 1.46
C GLU A 72 1.25 -1.43 1.85
N TRP A 73 -0.03 -1.39 2.23
CA TRP A 73 -0.71 -0.12 2.53
C TRP A 73 -0.09 0.63 3.71
N VAL A 74 0.35 -0.09 4.76
CA VAL A 74 1.08 0.51 5.88
C VAL A 74 2.44 1.05 5.39
N GLY A 75 3.11 0.33 4.50
CA GLY A 75 4.36 0.79 3.89
C GLY A 75 4.19 2.04 3.03
N ALA A 76 3.14 2.10 2.22
CA ALA A 76 2.76 3.27 1.43
C ALA A 76 2.48 4.49 2.33
N MET A 77 1.78 4.29 3.45
CA MET A 77 1.58 5.35 4.45
C MET A 77 2.91 5.85 5.01
N TYR A 78 3.83 4.95 5.40
CA TYR A 78 5.14 5.36 5.92
C TYR A 78 6.00 6.07 4.87
N ALA A 79 5.93 5.65 3.60
CA ALA A 79 6.61 6.34 2.50
C ALA A 79 6.12 7.78 2.36
N GLN A 80 4.80 8.00 2.42
CA GLN A 80 4.20 9.34 2.39
C GLN A 80 4.53 10.19 3.63
N LEU A 81 4.70 9.56 4.79
CA LEU A 81 5.20 10.23 6.00
C LEU A 81 6.70 10.56 5.96
N GLY A 82 7.43 10.09 4.94
CA GLY A 82 8.89 10.24 4.84
C GLY A 82 9.69 9.27 5.72
N ASP A 83 9.05 8.30 6.36
CA ASP A 83 9.70 7.26 7.18
C ASP A 83 10.18 6.11 6.28
N LYS A 84 11.28 6.37 5.57
CA LYS A 84 11.81 5.49 4.52
C LYS A 84 12.15 4.09 5.03
N GLU A 85 12.72 4.01 6.24
CA GLU A 85 13.13 2.74 6.83
C GLU A 85 11.91 1.84 7.07
N LYS A 86 10.86 2.36 7.69
CA LYS A 86 9.62 1.59 7.91
C LYS A 86 8.89 1.27 6.61
N ALA A 87 8.88 2.20 5.66
CA ALA A 87 8.28 1.96 4.36
C ALA A 87 8.91 0.74 3.66
N LEU A 88 10.24 0.67 3.62
CA LEU A 88 10.97 -0.43 3.00
C LEU A 88 10.85 -1.74 3.80
N ALA A 89 10.81 -1.67 5.14
CA ALA A 89 10.55 -2.84 5.99
C ALA A 89 9.16 -3.44 5.74
N CYS A 90 8.14 -2.59 5.60
CA CYS A 90 6.77 -2.97 5.22
C CYS A 90 6.71 -3.58 3.82
N LEU A 91 7.37 -2.96 2.83
CA LEU A 91 7.41 -3.50 1.46
C LEU A 91 8.06 -4.89 1.44
N LYS A 92 9.18 -5.07 2.14
CA LYS A 92 9.80 -6.40 2.31
C LYS A 92 8.86 -7.40 2.97
N GLN A 93 8.08 -6.98 3.95
CA GLN A 93 7.09 -7.86 4.57
C GLN A 93 6.00 -8.24 3.57
N ALA A 94 5.46 -7.29 2.80
CA ALA A 94 4.44 -7.55 1.79
C ALA A 94 4.91 -8.64 0.82
N VAL A 95 6.15 -8.54 0.33
CA VAL A 95 6.78 -9.56 -0.51
C VAL A 95 6.89 -10.91 0.21
N ARG A 96 7.43 -10.94 1.44
CA ARG A 96 7.51 -12.18 2.24
C ARG A 96 6.14 -12.84 2.49
N ARG A 97 5.06 -12.06 2.50
CA ARG A 97 3.68 -12.55 2.68
C ARG A 97 2.99 -12.90 1.36
N GLY A 98 3.69 -12.81 0.23
CA GLY A 98 3.21 -13.25 -1.08
C GLY A 98 2.61 -12.15 -1.95
N ASN A 99 2.66 -10.89 -1.52
CA ASN A 99 2.24 -9.76 -2.37
C ASN A 99 3.33 -9.47 -3.40
N HIS A 100 3.25 -10.16 -4.54
CA HIS A 100 4.20 -10.07 -5.65
C HIS A 100 3.66 -9.24 -6.82
N ASN A 101 2.84 -8.23 -6.54
CA ASN A 101 2.19 -7.42 -7.57
C ASN A 101 3.15 -6.40 -8.22
N TYR A 102 4.10 -6.91 -9.01
CA TYR A 102 5.13 -6.10 -9.68
C TYR A 102 4.54 -4.92 -10.47
N PRO A 103 3.54 -5.09 -11.36
CA PRO A 103 3.02 -3.98 -12.16
C PRO A 103 2.37 -2.89 -11.30
N TRP A 104 1.77 -3.27 -10.16
CA TRP A 104 1.18 -2.32 -9.22
C TRP A 104 2.26 -1.51 -8.50
N PHE A 105 3.21 -2.15 -7.82
CA PHE A 105 4.29 -1.45 -7.10
C PHE A 105 5.11 -0.55 -8.03
N GLN A 106 5.28 -0.94 -9.29
CA GLN A 106 5.97 -0.13 -10.29
C GLN A 106 5.25 1.18 -10.62
N ARG A 107 3.92 1.23 -10.53
CA ARG A 107 3.09 2.38 -10.94
C ARG A 107 2.51 3.18 -9.79
N ASP A 108 2.46 2.58 -8.61
CA ASP A 108 1.94 3.22 -7.42
C ASP A 108 2.86 4.39 -7.01
N LYS A 109 2.27 5.59 -6.99
CA LYS A 109 2.95 6.86 -6.69
C LYS A 109 3.17 7.06 -5.19
N THR A 110 2.49 6.30 -4.33
CA THR A 110 2.71 6.37 -2.89
C THR A 110 4.15 5.98 -2.51
N TRP A 111 4.82 5.22 -3.37
CA TRP A 111 6.21 4.81 -3.23
C TRP A 111 7.23 5.79 -3.80
N ASP A 112 6.80 6.86 -4.48
CA ASP A 112 7.71 7.85 -5.07
C ASP A 112 8.75 8.43 -4.07
N PRO A 113 8.41 8.68 -2.79
CA PRO A 113 9.39 9.15 -1.79
C PRO A 113 10.56 8.19 -1.50
N VAL A 114 10.41 6.89 -1.81
CA VAL A 114 11.42 5.85 -1.55
C VAL A 114 11.93 5.18 -2.83
N ARG A 115 11.42 5.53 -4.02
CA ARG A 115 11.82 4.92 -5.29
C ARG A 115 13.31 5.02 -5.59
N SER A 116 13.97 6.09 -5.16
CA SER A 116 15.40 6.30 -5.36
C SER A 116 16.28 5.54 -4.37
N GLU A 117 15.69 4.91 -3.36
CA GLU A 117 16.44 4.14 -2.37
C GLU A 117 16.97 2.85 -3.01
N PRO A 118 18.28 2.53 -2.87
CA PRO A 118 18.86 1.32 -3.45
C PRO A 118 18.15 0.03 -3.00
N GLU A 119 17.64 0.03 -1.78
CA GLU A 119 16.88 -1.08 -1.20
C GLU A 119 15.53 -1.28 -1.88
N PHE A 120 14.82 -0.21 -2.27
CA PHE A 120 13.59 -0.31 -3.05
C PHE A 120 13.85 -1.05 -4.37
N GLY A 121 14.92 -0.68 -5.08
CA GLY A 121 15.33 -1.34 -6.32
C GLY A 121 15.58 -2.84 -6.13
N ARG A 122 16.27 -3.23 -5.04
CA ARG A 122 16.51 -4.65 -4.73
C ARG A 122 15.22 -5.43 -4.48
N ILE A 123 14.29 -4.86 -3.71
CA ILE A 123 13.00 -5.50 -3.44
C ILE A 123 12.20 -5.65 -4.74
N MET A 124 12.17 -4.61 -5.58
CA MET A 124 11.47 -4.65 -6.86
C MET A 124 12.04 -5.68 -7.84
N SER A 125 13.36 -5.90 -7.85
CA SER A 125 13.97 -6.99 -8.63
C SER A 125 13.53 -8.38 -8.16
N GLU A 126 13.38 -8.58 -6.85
CA GLU A 126 12.86 -9.82 -6.28
C GLU A 126 11.39 -10.04 -6.68
N VAL A 127 10.56 -9.00 -6.55
CA VAL A 127 9.14 -9.04 -6.94
C VAL A 127 8.97 -9.30 -8.44
N GLU A 128 9.82 -8.70 -9.28
CA GLU A 128 9.84 -8.96 -10.72
C GLU A 128 10.16 -10.44 -11.02
N GLY A 129 11.10 -11.03 -10.26
CA GLY A 129 11.44 -12.45 -10.37
C GLY A 129 10.24 -13.36 -10.11
N TYR A 130 9.51 -13.12 -9.01
CA TYR A 130 8.26 -13.84 -8.72
C TYR A 130 7.23 -13.64 -9.83
N TRP A 131 7.01 -12.40 -10.27
CA TRP A 131 6.03 -12.09 -11.30
C TRP A 131 6.32 -12.78 -12.64
N LYS A 132 7.60 -12.77 -13.09
CA LYS A 132 8.04 -13.51 -14.29
C LYS A 132 7.82 -15.01 -14.12
N HIS A 133 8.21 -15.57 -12.99
CA HIS A 133 8.02 -16.99 -12.70
C HIS A 133 6.54 -17.40 -12.74
N TYR A 134 5.64 -16.60 -12.14
CA TYR A 134 4.20 -16.85 -12.22
C TYR A 134 3.65 -16.71 -13.65
N THR A 135 4.17 -15.77 -14.42
CA THR A 135 3.80 -15.60 -15.83
C THR A 135 4.21 -16.81 -16.66
N GLU A 136 5.37 -17.40 -16.40
CA GLU A 136 5.82 -18.65 -17.04
C GLU A 136 4.94 -19.83 -16.66
N LEU A 137 4.62 -19.99 -15.37
CA LEU A 137 3.83 -21.12 -14.87
C LEU A 137 2.35 -21.06 -15.29
N PHE A 138 1.75 -19.86 -15.29
CA PHE A 138 0.30 -19.70 -15.39
C PHE A 138 -0.16 -18.82 -16.57
N GLY A 139 0.75 -18.15 -17.27
CA GLY A 139 0.42 -17.20 -18.34
C GLY A 139 -0.04 -17.83 -19.65
N GLN A 140 0.01 -19.16 -19.81
CA GLN A 140 -0.41 -19.87 -21.02
C GLN A 140 -1.84 -20.43 -20.99
N VAL A 141 -2.74 -19.93 -20.13
CA VAL A 141 -4.15 -20.34 -20.17
C VAL A 141 -4.98 -19.34 -20.96
N SER A 142 -4.94 -19.44 -22.30
CA SER A 142 -6.00 -19.00 -23.22
C SER A 142 -5.65 -19.34 -24.68
N SER A 143 -6.07 -20.53 -25.14
CA SER A 143 -6.55 -20.78 -26.52
C SER A 143 -7.01 -22.24 -26.65
N GLN A 144 -8.23 -22.54 -26.17
CA GLN A 144 -9.15 -23.50 -26.78
C GLN A 144 -10.57 -22.97 -26.60
#